data_AF-A0A954XKL1-F1
#
_entry.id   AF-A0A954XKL1-F1
#
_cell.length_a   1.000
_cell.length_b   1.000
_cell.length_c   1.000
_cell.angle_alpha   90.00
_cell.angle_beta   90.00
_cell.angle_gamma   90.00
#
_symmetry.space_group_name_H-M   'P 1'
#
loop_
_entity.id
_entity.type
_entity.pdbx_description
1 polymer ?
#
loop_
_entity_poly.entity_id
_entity_poly.type
_entity_poly.pdbx_seq_one_letter_code
_entity_poly.pdbx_strand_id
1 'polypeptide(L)'
;MTTLVDEPFRTDSSSREPVGRLRASTAAMRLAFTWFGTRKTLSAEQKAQAAESFGADGPFLSAGKKLIDTGHPRFKAVTSVRSRAAAYFKGVSLPYPEPGIRLIRQDDLELVSVQMTTLRADLTEAVALLDEHFEELKASARSRLGRLYSAADYPATLRGLFDMTWDFPSVEPPDYLRQLSPELYRQECQRVQARFDEAVQLAEAAFIEELAKLVSHLTDRLAGHEDGKPKVFRDSAVENLTQFFDRFRNLNVGSNEQLDQLVTQAQGIVRDVRPQQLRDDGTLRQQIATQLSGVQSVLDGLLVDRPRRNILRRPR
;
A
#
# COMPACT_ATOMS: atom_id res chain seq x y z
N MET A 1 39.81 8.55 -50.21
CA MET A 1 39.83 7.57 -49.10
C MET A 1 39.68 8.36 -47.81
N THR A 2 38.48 8.38 -47.24
CA THR A 2 38.22 9.05 -45.95
C THR A 2 37.51 8.02 -45.09
N THR A 3 38.27 7.35 -44.25
CA THR A 3 37.78 6.40 -43.26
C THR A 3 37.10 7.18 -42.13
N LEU A 4 35.77 7.15 -42.11
CA LEU A 4 34.98 7.52 -40.94
C LEU A 4 35.12 6.39 -39.92
N VAL A 5 35.72 6.74 -38.78
CA VAL A 5 35.77 5.90 -37.59
C VAL A 5 34.37 5.90 -36.99
N ASP A 6 33.73 4.73 -37.00
CA ASP A 6 32.45 4.48 -36.35
C ASP A 6 32.75 4.33 -34.84
N GLU A 7 32.43 5.36 -34.05
CA GLU A 7 32.44 5.25 -32.59
C GLU A 7 31.28 4.35 -32.15
N PRO A 8 31.50 3.30 -31.34
CA PRO A 8 30.41 2.52 -30.81
C PRO A 8 29.65 3.35 -29.78
N PHE A 9 28.38 3.63 -30.07
CA PHE A 9 27.39 4.08 -29.08
C PHE A 9 27.47 3.17 -27.85
N ARG A 10 28.05 3.68 -26.76
CA ARG A 10 27.92 3.10 -25.42
C ARG A 10 26.45 3.13 -25.05
N THR A 11 25.76 2.02 -25.31
CA THR A 11 24.39 1.81 -24.83
C THR A 11 24.49 1.57 -23.33
N ASP A 12 23.85 2.45 -22.59
CA ASP A 12 23.64 2.44 -21.15
C ASP A 12 23.22 1.04 -20.65
N SER A 13 24.20 0.22 -20.24
CA SER A 13 23.99 -1.17 -19.83
C SER A 13 23.57 -1.30 -18.37
N SER A 14 23.92 -0.32 -17.53
CA SER A 14 23.64 -0.35 -16.08
C SER A 14 22.18 -0.10 -15.74
N SER A 15 21.46 0.73 -16.52
CA SER A 15 20.04 1.01 -16.30
C SER A 15 19.10 -0.14 -16.71
N ARG A 16 19.56 -1.05 -17.59
CA ARG A 16 18.78 -2.21 -18.07
C ARG A 16 18.82 -3.41 -17.14
N GLU A 17 19.87 -3.56 -16.32
CA GLU A 17 20.01 -4.72 -15.43
C GLU A 17 18.92 -4.79 -14.34
N PRO A 18 18.56 -3.71 -13.61
CA PRO A 18 17.55 -3.77 -12.56
C PRO A 18 16.17 -4.14 -13.10
N VAL A 19 15.81 -3.58 -14.26
CA VAL A 19 14.52 -3.83 -14.91
C VAL A 19 14.45 -5.26 -15.45
N GLY A 20 15.52 -5.74 -16.08
CA GLY A 20 15.62 -7.13 -16.54
C GLY A 20 15.50 -8.13 -15.38
N ARG A 21 16.20 -7.88 -14.27
CA ARG A 21 16.09 -8.70 -13.05
C ARG A 21 14.68 -8.68 -12.48
N LEU A 22 14.07 -7.50 -12.35
CA LEU A 22 12.72 -7.34 -11.82
C LEU A 22 11.70 -8.14 -12.65
N ARG A 23 11.78 -8.02 -13.98
CA ARG A 23 10.91 -8.76 -14.90
C ARG A 23 11.11 -10.27 -14.82
N ALA A 24 12.36 -10.74 -14.76
CA ALA A 24 12.67 -12.17 -14.75
C ALA A 24 12.33 -12.88 -13.42
N SER A 25 12.42 -12.16 -12.29
CA SER A 25 12.31 -12.73 -10.94
C SER A 25 10.97 -12.46 -10.25
N THR A 26 10.05 -11.74 -10.89
CA THR A 26 8.73 -11.42 -10.31
C THR A 26 7.58 -11.95 -11.13
N ALA A 27 6.44 -12.08 -10.46
CA ALA A 27 5.14 -12.33 -11.05
C ALA A 27 4.18 -11.22 -10.66
N ALA A 28 3.37 -10.78 -11.61
CA ALA A 28 2.30 -9.83 -11.33
C ALA A 28 1.14 -10.55 -10.65
N MET A 29 0.67 -9.97 -9.56
CA MET A 29 -0.51 -10.45 -8.83
C MET A 29 -1.44 -9.26 -8.58
N ARG A 30 -2.75 -9.50 -8.68
CA ARG A 30 -3.78 -8.53 -8.30
C ARG A 30 -4.54 -9.03 -7.09
N LEU A 31 -4.77 -8.16 -6.11
CA LEU A 31 -5.63 -8.43 -4.97
C LEU A 31 -6.91 -7.60 -5.08
N ALA A 32 -8.07 -8.26 -5.04
CA ALA A 32 -9.37 -7.63 -5.08
C ALA A 32 -10.19 -7.98 -3.84
N PHE A 33 -11.02 -7.04 -3.40
CA PHE A 33 -11.94 -7.21 -2.28
C PHE A 33 -13.37 -6.95 -2.74
N THR A 34 -14.25 -7.89 -2.47
CA THR A 34 -15.71 -7.67 -2.49
C THR A 34 -16.14 -7.28 -1.09
N TRP A 35 -16.94 -6.23 -0.97
CA TRP A 35 -17.31 -5.67 0.34
C TRP A 35 -18.75 -5.18 0.38
N PHE A 36 -19.48 -5.52 1.44
CA PHE A 36 -20.83 -5.04 1.63
C PHE A 36 -20.90 -3.52 1.72
N GLY A 37 -21.78 -2.91 0.92
CA GLY A 37 -22.04 -1.48 0.94
C GLY A 37 -22.78 -1.05 2.21
N THR A 38 -22.10 -0.34 3.11
CA THR A 38 -22.67 0.07 4.41
C THR A 38 -23.36 1.43 4.39
N ARG A 39 -23.47 2.07 3.22
CA ARG A 39 -24.13 3.36 3.02
C ARG A 39 -25.04 3.31 1.81
N LYS A 40 -26.14 4.06 1.86
CA LYS A 40 -27.06 4.23 0.74
C LYS A 40 -27.43 5.71 0.60
N THR A 41 -27.39 6.22 -0.63
CA THR A 41 -27.85 7.57 -0.93
C THR A 41 -29.34 7.70 -0.64
N LEU A 42 -29.76 8.85 -0.11
CA LEU A 42 -31.18 9.13 0.10
C LEU A 42 -31.92 9.31 -1.23
N SER A 43 -33.23 9.03 -1.25
CA SER A 43 -34.07 9.29 -2.44
C SER A 43 -34.13 10.79 -2.75
N ALA A 44 -34.58 11.16 -3.96
CA ALA A 44 -34.75 12.56 -4.35
C ALA A 44 -35.68 13.31 -3.36
N GLU A 45 -36.80 12.68 -2.99
CA GLU A 45 -37.75 13.22 -2.01
C GLU A 45 -37.14 13.40 -0.63
N GLN A 46 -36.40 12.40 -0.13
CA GLN A 46 -35.71 12.49 1.16
C GLN A 46 -34.62 13.57 1.17
N LYS A 47 -33.93 13.77 0.04
CA LYS A 47 -32.95 14.85 -0.12
C LYS A 47 -33.61 16.22 -0.16
N ALA A 48 -34.75 16.37 -0.86
CA ALA A 48 -35.52 17.61 -0.88
C ALA A 48 -35.98 17.99 0.54
N GLN A 49 -36.55 17.04 1.28
CA GLN A 49 -36.97 17.26 2.67
C GLN A 49 -35.79 17.65 3.59
N ALA A 50 -34.61 17.05 3.40
CA ALA A 50 -33.42 17.42 4.15
C ALA A 50 -32.89 18.82 3.75
N ALA A 51 -32.99 19.18 2.47
CA ALA A 51 -32.53 20.45 1.94
C ALA A 51 -33.37 21.64 2.43
N GLU A 52 -34.69 21.45 2.57
CA GLU A 52 -35.61 22.45 3.12
C GLU A 52 -35.17 22.96 4.50
N SER A 53 -34.63 22.07 5.36
CA SER A 53 -34.17 22.44 6.71
C SER A 53 -33.00 23.43 6.72
N PHE A 54 -32.27 23.54 5.60
CA PHE A 54 -31.13 24.44 5.43
C PHE A 54 -31.36 25.51 4.34
N GLY A 55 -32.55 25.57 3.74
CA GLY A 55 -32.83 26.43 2.58
C GLY A 55 -31.92 26.14 1.38
N ALA A 56 -31.41 24.91 1.28
CA ALA A 56 -30.53 24.49 0.21
C ALA A 56 -31.32 23.99 -1.00
N ASP A 57 -30.75 24.14 -2.20
CA ASP A 57 -31.32 23.52 -3.40
C ASP A 57 -30.98 22.01 -3.43
N GLY A 58 -32.00 21.17 -3.60
CA GLY A 58 -31.89 19.71 -3.50
C GLY A 58 -30.81 19.07 -4.39
N PRO A 59 -30.64 19.47 -5.66
CA PRO A 59 -29.57 18.99 -6.54
C PRO A 59 -28.16 19.38 -6.08
N PHE A 60 -28.03 20.45 -5.31
CA PHE A 60 -26.76 20.91 -4.75
C PHE A 60 -26.45 20.29 -3.37
N LEU A 61 -27.36 19.45 -2.85
CA LEU A 61 -27.18 18.71 -1.60
C LEU A 61 -27.00 17.20 -1.86
N SER A 62 -25.93 16.63 -1.30
CA SER A 62 -25.72 15.18 -1.24
C SER A 62 -25.94 14.68 0.19
N ALA A 63 -26.79 13.66 0.35
CA ALA A 63 -27.06 13.03 1.63
C ALA A 63 -27.17 11.50 1.47
N GLY A 64 -26.70 10.78 2.48
CA GLY A 64 -26.76 9.32 2.53
C GLY A 64 -26.90 8.81 3.96
N LYS A 65 -27.54 7.64 4.11
CA LYS A 65 -27.72 6.95 5.38
C LYS A 65 -26.68 5.84 5.56
N LYS A 66 -26.25 5.62 6.80
CA LYS A 66 -25.45 4.45 7.18
C LYS A 66 -26.39 3.29 7.49
N LEU A 67 -26.22 2.18 6.80
CA LEU A 67 -27.08 1.00 6.94
C LEU A 67 -26.72 0.20 8.19
N ILE A 68 -25.42 -0.02 8.44
CA ILE A 68 -24.93 -0.81 9.56
C ILE A 68 -23.94 0.01 10.38
N ASP A 69 -23.93 -0.20 11.69
CA ASP A 69 -22.91 0.34 12.57
C ASP A 69 -21.57 -0.37 12.36
N THR A 70 -20.72 0.23 11.53
CA THR A 70 -19.36 -0.27 11.28
C THR A 70 -18.43 -0.16 12.49
N GLY A 71 -18.86 0.52 13.56
CA GLY A 71 -18.17 0.58 14.84
C GLY A 71 -18.32 -0.68 15.67
N HIS A 72 -19.29 -1.55 15.34
CA HIS A 72 -19.55 -2.80 16.03
C HIS A 72 -18.32 -3.72 16.05
N PRO A 73 -17.99 -4.39 17.19
CA PRO A 73 -16.80 -5.22 17.31
C PRO A 73 -16.69 -6.29 16.21
N ARG A 74 -17.80 -6.95 15.84
CA ARG A 74 -17.80 -7.96 14.76
C ARG A 74 -17.51 -7.36 13.39
N PHE A 75 -18.00 -6.16 13.10
CA PHE A 75 -17.72 -5.49 11.82
C PHE A 75 -16.26 -5.01 11.75
N LYS A 76 -15.72 -4.54 12.89
CA LYS A 76 -14.31 -4.21 13.03
C LYS A 76 -13.41 -5.43 12.84
N ALA A 77 -13.81 -6.61 13.31
CA ALA A 77 -13.07 -7.85 13.10
C ALA A 77 -12.95 -8.18 11.59
N VAL A 78 -14.07 -8.13 10.85
CA VAL A 78 -14.06 -8.29 9.38
C VAL A 78 -13.14 -7.26 8.71
N THR A 79 -13.26 -5.99 9.09
CA THR A 79 -12.41 -4.91 8.57
C THR A 79 -10.92 -5.11 8.91
N SER A 80 -10.62 -5.67 10.08
CA SER A 80 -9.25 -5.97 10.52
C SER A 80 -8.58 -7.00 9.61
N VAL A 81 -9.30 -8.06 9.20
CA VAL A 81 -8.78 -9.06 8.26
C VAL A 81 -8.42 -8.42 6.92
N ARG A 82 -9.28 -7.56 6.37
CA ARG A 82 -8.98 -6.81 5.13
C ARG A 82 -7.72 -5.95 5.27
N SER A 83 -7.58 -5.23 6.38
CA SER A 83 -6.40 -4.41 6.66
C SER A 83 -5.13 -5.27 6.76
N ARG A 84 -5.20 -6.41 7.46
CA ARG A 84 -4.10 -7.38 7.56
C ARG A 84 -3.69 -7.90 6.18
N ALA A 85 -4.66 -8.29 5.34
CA ALA A 85 -4.39 -8.80 4.01
C ALA A 85 -3.76 -7.74 3.08
N ALA A 86 -4.28 -6.52 3.09
CA ALA A 86 -3.70 -5.42 2.32
C ALA A 86 -2.29 -5.06 2.79
N ALA A 87 -2.04 -5.05 4.10
CA ALA A 87 -0.73 -4.79 4.68
C ALA A 87 0.26 -5.91 4.34
N TYR A 88 -0.15 -7.17 4.47
CA TYR A 88 0.66 -8.33 4.08
C TYR A 88 1.03 -8.27 2.61
N PHE A 89 0.05 -8.10 1.71
CA PHE A 89 0.30 -7.99 0.27
C PHE A 89 1.28 -6.87 -0.04
N LYS A 90 1.09 -5.68 0.54
CA LYS A 90 2.03 -4.55 0.38
C LYS A 90 3.44 -4.89 0.90
N GLY A 91 3.54 -5.64 2.00
CA GLY A 91 4.81 -6.03 2.62
C GLY A 91 5.62 -7.04 1.82
N VAL A 92 4.99 -7.90 1.03
CA VAL A 92 5.67 -8.97 0.27
C VAL A 92 5.81 -8.65 -1.22
N SER A 93 5.49 -7.43 -1.66
CA SER A 93 5.47 -7.10 -3.08
C SER A 93 5.83 -5.65 -3.38
N LEU A 94 6.22 -5.40 -4.63
CA LEU A 94 6.55 -4.08 -5.16
C LEU A 94 5.35 -3.47 -5.91
N PRO A 95 5.18 -2.14 -5.87
CA PRO A 95 4.13 -1.48 -6.64
C PRO A 95 4.34 -1.67 -8.15
N TYR A 96 3.23 -1.70 -8.90
CA TYR A 96 3.22 -1.69 -10.35
C TYR A 96 2.35 -0.51 -10.85
N PRO A 97 2.60 0.07 -12.04
CA PRO A 97 1.86 1.24 -12.52
C PRO A 97 0.33 1.04 -12.61
N GLU A 98 -0.09 -0.18 -12.92
CA GLU A 98 -1.52 -0.52 -13.02
C GLU A 98 -2.17 -0.68 -11.63
N PRO A 99 -3.29 0.03 -11.35
CA PRO A 99 -3.95 -0.04 -10.06
C PRO A 99 -4.34 -1.46 -9.64
N GLY A 100 -4.02 -1.81 -8.40
CA GLY A 100 -4.34 -3.12 -7.81
C GLY A 100 -3.37 -4.24 -8.17
N ILE A 101 -2.48 -4.04 -9.14
CA ILE A 101 -1.42 -4.99 -9.49
C ILE A 101 -0.16 -4.65 -8.69
N ARG A 102 0.52 -5.70 -8.21
CA ARG A 102 1.83 -5.62 -7.56
C ARG A 102 2.72 -6.76 -8.04
N LEU A 103 4.03 -6.58 -7.94
CA LEU A 103 5.03 -7.57 -8.33
C LEU A 103 5.50 -8.34 -7.10
N ILE A 104 5.29 -9.66 -7.07
CA ILE A 104 5.80 -10.56 -6.02
C ILE A 104 6.99 -11.34 -6.58
N ARG A 105 7.99 -11.61 -5.76
CA ARG A 105 9.08 -12.51 -6.15
C ARG A 105 8.56 -13.92 -6.41
N GLN A 106 9.00 -14.51 -7.51
CA GLN A 106 8.56 -15.86 -7.89
C GLN A 106 8.87 -16.89 -6.79
N ASP A 107 10.02 -16.77 -6.13
CA ASP A 107 10.44 -17.63 -5.02
C ASP A 107 9.48 -17.58 -3.81
N ASP A 108 8.77 -16.46 -3.61
CA ASP A 108 7.86 -16.25 -2.48
C ASP A 108 6.42 -16.66 -2.80
N LEU A 109 6.10 -17.04 -4.05
CA LEU A 109 4.72 -17.26 -4.50
C LEU A 109 3.98 -18.34 -3.71
N GLU A 110 4.66 -19.43 -3.37
CA GLU A 110 4.05 -20.51 -2.57
C GLU A 110 3.68 -20.02 -1.17
N LEU A 111 4.61 -19.33 -0.50
CA LEU A 111 4.38 -18.76 0.83
C LEU A 111 3.24 -17.73 0.81
N VAL A 112 3.23 -16.86 -0.20
CA VAL A 112 2.18 -15.87 -0.38
C VAL A 112 0.83 -16.53 -0.63
N SER A 113 0.76 -17.56 -1.48
CA SER A 113 -0.48 -18.29 -1.77
C SER A 113 -1.08 -18.94 -0.52
N VAL A 114 -0.24 -19.57 0.31
CA VAL A 114 -0.65 -20.15 1.60
C VAL A 114 -1.23 -19.05 2.50
N GLN A 115 -0.50 -17.94 2.67
CA GLN A 115 -0.93 -16.88 3.57
C GLN A 115 -2.21 -16.17 3.10
N MET A 116 -2.39 -15.97 1.79
CA MET A 116 -3.62 -15.41 1.23
C MET A 116 -4.81 -16.34 1.45
N THR A 117 -4.59 -17.65 1.35
CA THR A 117 -5.62 -18.66 1.64
C THR A 117 -6.04 -18.62 3.11
N THR A 118 -5.08 -18.53 4.03
CA THR A 118 -5.34 -18.35 5.47
C THR A 118 -6.14 -17.08 5.75
N LEU A 119 -5.72 -15.94 5.19
CA LEU A 119 -6.43 -14.67 5.37
C LEU A 119 -7.85 -14.69 4.79
N ARG A 120 -8.09 -15.45 3.71
CA ARG A 120 -9.44 -15.66 3.16
C ARG A 120 -10.30 -16.51 4.09
N ALA A 121 -9.72 -17.53 4.73
CA ALA A 121 -10.41 -18.34 5.73
C ALA A 121 -10.77 -17.49 6.96
N ASP A 122 -9.82 -16.70 7.49
CA ASP A 122 -10.07 -15.73 8.57
C ASP A 122 -11.22 -14.78 8.23
N LEU A 123 -11.27 -14.28 6.99
CA LEU A 123 -12.32 -13.38 6.53
C LEU A 123 -13.68 -14.09 6.54
N THR A 124 -13.72 -15.32 6.03
CA THR A 124 -14.93 -16.15 5.97
C THR A 124 -15.50 -16.40 7.37
N GLU A 125 -14.63 -16.75 8.33
CA GLU A 125 -15.02 -16.95 9.72
C GLU A 125 -15.52 -15.65 10.38
N ALA A 126 -14.78 -14.55 10.22
CA ALA A 126 -15.18 -13.26 10.77
C ALA A 126 -16.54 -12.79 10.23
N VAL A 127 -16.85 -13.09 8.96
CA VAL A 127 -18.14 -12.78 8.34
C VAL A 127 -19.25 -13.68 8.89
N ALA A 128 -18.99 -14.98 9.10
CA ALA A 128 -19.96 -15.86 9.74
C ALA A 128 -20.33 -15.37 11.15
N LEU A 129 -19.35 -14.97 11.95
CA LEU A 129 -19.57 -14.39 13.27
C LEU A 129 -20.26 -13.02 13.22
N LEU A 130 -20.03 -12.22 12.18
CA LEU A 130 -20.78 -10.97 11.98
C LEU A 130 -22.24 -11.24 11.62
N ASP A 131 -22.49 -12.25 10.78
CA ASP A 131 -23.83 -12.65 10.33
C ASP A 131 -24.72 -13.12 11.47
N GLU A 132 -24.16 -13.81 12.47
CA GLU A 132 -24.87 -14.19 13.71
C GLU A 132 -25.45 -12.99 14.48
N HIS A 133 -24.77 -11.84 14.40
CA HIS A 133 -25.22 -10.58 15.02
C HIS A 133 -25.98 -9.67 14.05
N PHE A 134 -26.30 -10.13 12.84
CA PHE A 134 -26.83 -9.24 11.81
C PHE A 134 -28.26 -8.77 12.11
N GLU A 135 -29.10 -9.59 12.72
CA GLU A 135 -30.43 -9.18 13.16
C GLU A 135 -30.39 -8.07 14.23
N GLU A 136 -29.46 -8.18 15.18
CA GLU A 136 -29.22 -7.15 16.19
C GLU A 136 -28.80 -5.82 15.53
N LEU A 137 -27.88 -5.89 14.55
CA LEU A 137 -27.45 -4.73 13.79
C LEU A 137 -28.59 -4.11 12.98
N LYS A 138 -29.48 -4.93 12.39
CA LYS A 138 -30.69 -4.47 11.69
C LYS A 138 -31.66 -3.77 12.65
N ALA A 139 -31.89 -4.33 13.83
CA ALA A 139 -32.76 -3.74 14.85
C ALA A 139 -32.22 -2.38 15.35
N SER A 140 -30.91 -2.31 15.62
CA SER A 140 -30.22 -1.07 15.98
C SER A 140 -30.32 -0.02 14.87
N ALA A 141 -30.12 -0.42 13.61
CA ALA A 141 -30.26 0.46 12.46
C ALA A 141 -31.70 0.98 12.30
N ARG A 142 -32.71 0.13 12.52
CA ARG A 142 -34.13 0.55 12.50
C ARG A 142 -34.42 1.62 13.54
N SER A 143 -33.92 1.45 14.77
CA SER A 143 -34.10 2.45 15.83
C SER A 143 -33.39 3.77 15.51
N ARG A 144 -32.18 3.72 14.92
CA ARG A 144 -31.36 4.92 14.65
C ARG A 144 -31.79 5.67 13.39
N LEU A 145 -32.23 4.96 12.35
CA LEU A 145 -32.62 5.57 11.07
C LEU A 145 -34.08 6.04 11.06
N GLY A 146 -34.93 5.52 11.95
CA GLY A 146 -36.34 5.89 12.02
C GLY A 146 -37.02 5.75 10.65
N ARG A 147 -37.61 6.84 10.14
CA ARG A 147 -38.32 6.88 8.84
C ARG A 147 -37.42 6.62 7.63
N LEU A 148 -36.10 6.74 7.79
CA LEU A 148 -35.14 6.44 6.72
C LEU A 148 -34.82 4.94 6.62
N TYR A 149 -35.25 4.12 7.58
CA TYR A 149 -35.03 2.68 7.53
C TYR A 149 -35.89 2.04 6.42
N SER A 150 -35.27 1.18 5.60
CA SER A 150 -35.98 0.31 4.67
C SER A 150 -35.43 -1.10 4.79
N ALA A 151 -36.30 -2.09 5.03
CA ALA A 151 -35.91 -3.49 5.14
C ALA A 151 -35.26 -4.02 3.85
N ALA A 152 -35.67 -3.50 2.69
CA ALA A 152 -35.11 -3.87 1.38
C ALA A 152 -33.65 -3.42 1.19
N ASP A 153 -33.11 -2.57 2.07
CA ASP A 153 -31.70 -2.19 2.04
C ASP A 153 -30.79 -3.26 2.67
N TYR A 154 -31.37 -4.27 3.33
CA TYR A 154 -30.65 -5.28 4.07
C TYR A 154 -30.87 -6.66 3.44
N PRO A 155 -29.81 -7.38 3.08
CA PRO A 155 -29.91 -8.76 2.63
C PRO A 155 -30.39 -9.68 3.77
N ALA A 156 -30.74 -10.93 3.42
CA ALA A 156 -31.06 -11.95 4.43
C ALA A 156 -29.83 -12.38 5.23
N THR A 157 -28.66 -12.44 4.57
CA THR A 157 -27.37 -12.81 5.16
C THR A 157 -26.25 -11.94 4.59
N LEU A 158 -25.17 -11.78 5.35
CA LEU A 158 -23.92 -11.15 4.96
C LEU A 158 -22.93 -12.13 4.32
N ARG A 159 -23.19 -13.44 4.39
CA ARG A 159 -22.35 -14.47 3.76
C ARG A 159 -22.31 -14.26 2.24
N GLY A 160 -21.11 -14.30 1.67
CA GLY A 160 -20.88 -14.06 0.25
C GLY A 160 -20.87 -12.58 -0.18
N LEU A 161 -21.14 -11.63 0.73
CA LEU A 161 -21.05 -10.19 0.44
C LEU A 161 -19.69 -9.60 0.79
N PHE A 162 -18.81 -10.42 1.37
CA PHE A 162 -17.43 -10.12 1.67
C PHE A 162 -16.59 -11.22 1.05
N ASP A 163 -15.59 -10.83 0.27
CA ASP A 163 -14.67 -11.79 -0.33
C ASP A 163 -13.32 -11.15 -0.61
N MET A 164 -12.30 -11.99 -0.73
CA MET A 164 -10.96 -11.64 -1.12
C MET A 164 -10.48 -12.61 -2.20
N THR A 165 -10.20 -12.06 -3.38
CA THR A 165 -9.77 -12.83 -4.54
C THR A 165 -8.45 -12.29 -5.10
N TRP A 166 -7.71 -13.17 -5.77
CA TRP A 166 -6.49 -12.79 -6.44
C TRP A 166 -6.31 -13.55 -7.75
N ASP A 167 -5.68 -12.88 -8.71
CA ASP A 167 -5.30 -13.43 -10.01
C ASP A 167 -3.87 -13.01 -10.39
N PHE A 168 -3.35 -13.63 -11.46
CA PHE A 168 -2.01 -13.39 -11.99
C PHE A 168 -2.13 -12.82 -13.42
N PRO A 169 -2.36 -11.50 -13.57
CA PRO A 169 -2.51 -10.90 -14.88
C PRO A 169 -1.19 -10.97 -15.67
N SER A 170 -1.28 -11.21 -16.97
CA SER A 170 -0.08 -11.12 -17.83
C SER A 170 0.45 -9.69 -17.85
N VAL A 171 1.73 -9.54 -17.53
CA VAL A 171 2.51 -8.31 -17.71
C VAL A 171 3.51 -8.44 -18.86
N GLU A 172 3.38 -9.51 -19.66
CA GLU A 172 4.22 -9.82 -20.79
C GLU A 172 3.49 -9.59 -22.12
N PRO A 173 4.21 -9.21 -23.20
CA PRO A 173 3.63 -9.11 -24.54
C PRO A 173 3.12 -10.49 -25.00
N PRO A 174 1.91 -10.59 -25.57
CA PRO A 174 1.39 -11.87 -26.04
C PRO A 174 2.23 -12.45 -27.20
N ASP A 175 2.63 -13.73 -27.09
CA ASP A 175 3.53 -14.37 -28.06
C ASP A 175 2.95 -14.49 -29.48
N TYR A 176 1.63 -14.64 -29.60
CA TYR A 176 0.98 -14.73 -30.92
C TYR A 176 1.17 -13.47 -31.78
N LEU A 177 1.42 -12.31 -31.15
CA LEU A 177 1.68 -11.06 -31.87
C LEU A 177 2.99 -11.13 -32.66
N ARG A 178 3.97 -11.95 -32.24
CA ARG A 178 5.23 -12.12 -32.98
C ARG A 178 4.98 -12.61 -34.41
N GLN A 179 3.97 -13.47 -34.58
CA GLN A 179 3.63 -14.06 -35.88
C GLN A 179 2.61 -13.21 -36.64
N LEU A 180 1.60 -12.67 -35.95
CA LEU A 180 0.49 -11.95 -36.59
C LEU A 180 0.80 -10.48 -36.91
N SER A 181 1.58 -9.80 -36.06
CA SER A 181 1.95 -8.40 -36.26
C SER A 181 3.25 -8.06 -35.52
N PRO A 182 4.42 -8.25 -36.17
CA PRO A 182 5.72 -7.94 -35.57
C PRO A 182 5.88 -6.49 -35.12
N GLU A 183 5.19 -5.55 -35.78
CA GLU A 183 5.15 -4.14 -35.38
C GLU A 183 4.38 -3.96 -34.06
N LEU A 184 3.18 -4.54 -33.95
CA LEU A 184 2.39 -4.48 -32.71
C LEU A 184 3.11 -5.18 -31.55
N TYR A 185 3.79 -6.29 -31.81
CA TYR A 185 4.63 -6.96 -30.82
C TYR A 185 5.76 -6.05 -30.33
N ARG A 186 6.46 -5.34 -31.24
CA ARG A 186 7.51 -4.38 -30.86
C ARG A 186 6.96 -3.23 -29.98
N GLN A 187 5.79 -2.71 -30.32
CA GLN A 187 5.12 -1.67 -29.52
C GLN A 187 4.74 -2.17 -28.13
N GLU A 188 4.20 -3.39 -28.02
CA GLU A 188 3.87 -4.00 -26.73
C GLU A 188 5.12 -4.28 -25.89
N CYS A 189 6.22 -4.74 -26.49
CA CYS A 189 7.51 -4.87 -25.81
C CYS A 189 7.99 -3.54 -25.21
N GLN A 190 7.92 -2.45 -25.97
CA GLN A 190 8.30 -1.12 -25.48
C GLN A 190 7.38 -0.65 -24.35
N ARG A 191 6.08 -0.91 -24.44
CA ARG A 191 5.11 -0.56 -23.40
C ARG A 191 5.36 -1.34 -22.11
N VAL A 192 5.65 -2.64 -22.20
CA VAL A 192 6.00 -3.46 -21.05
C VAL A 192 7.29 -2.97 -20.41
N GLN A 193 8.33 -2.69 -21.21
CA GLN A 193 9.58 -2.13 -20.69
C GLN A 193 9.34 -0.83 -19.90
N ALA A 194 8.62 0.14 -20.48
CA ALA A 194 8.32 1.40 -19.81
C ALA A 194 7.54 1.22 -18.50
N ARG A 195 6.65 0.23 -18.43
CA ARG A 195 5.91 -0.09 -17.19
C ARG A 195 6.80 -0.66 -16.10
N PHE A 196 7.78 -1.51 -16.47
CA PHE A 196 8.75 -1.99 -15.50
C PHE A 196 9.71 -0.89 -15.07
N ASP A 197 10.15 0.00 -15.97
CA ASP A 197 10.94 1.18 -15.61
C ASP A 197 10.19 2.04 -14.58
N GLU A 198 8.89 2.29 -14.81
CA GLU A 198 8.03 3.00 -13.84
C GLU A 198 7.84 2.20 -12.54
N ALA A 199 7.72 0.86 -12.60
CA ALA A 199 7.63 0.02 -11.41
C ALA A 199 8.87 0.15 -10.51
N VAL A 200 10.08 0.21 -11.10
CA VAL A 200 11.33 0.47 -10.37
C VAL A 200 11.26 1.82 -9.66
N GLN A 201 10.85 2.89 -10.36
CA GLN A 201 10.73 4.23 -9.77
C GLN A 201 9.69 4.27 -8.64
N LEU A 202 8.56 3.60 -8.81
CA LEU A 202 7.51 3.48 -7.79
C LEU A 202 7.99 2.72 -6.57
N ALA A 203 8.76 1.64 -6.76
CA ALA A 203 9.36 0.87 -5.68
C ALA A 203 10.33 1.73 -4.85
N GLU A 204 11.25 2.44 -5.51
CA GLU A 204 12.17 3.35 -4.86
C GLU A 204 11.45 4.46 -4.08
N ALA A 205 10.45 5.09 -4.70
CA ALA A 205 9.68 6.14 -4.04
C ALA A 205 8.97 5.60 -2.78
N ALA A 206 8.36 4.42 -2.89
CA ALA A 206 7.72 3.77 -1.75
C ALA A 206 8.70 3.46 -0.62
N PHE A 207 9.92 3.00 -0.93
CA PHE A 207 10.95 2.72 0.07
C PHE A 207 11.49 3.99 0.73
N ILE A 208 11.76 5.05 -0.04
CA ILE A 208 12.21 6.34 0.51
C ILE A 208 11.16 6.92 1.43
N GLU A 209 9.89 6.98 0.98
CA GLU A 209 8.80 7.50 1.81
C GLU A 209 8.62 6.70 3.10
N GLU A 210 8.75 5.39 3.03
CA GLU A 210 8.61 4.53 4.21
C GLU A 210 9.79 4.67 5.17
N LEU A 211 11.03 4.70 4.66
CA LEU A 211 12.22 4.94 5.47
C LEU A 211 12.16 6.32 6.13
N ALA A 212 11.80 7.37 5.38
CA ALA A 212 11.66 8.73 5.92
C ALA A 212 10.63 8.77 7.06
N LYS A 213 9.48 8.11 6.91
CA LYS A 213 8.46 8.00 7.98
C LYS A 213 8.99 7.26 9.21
N LEU A 214 9.71 6.16 9.02
CA LEU A 214 10.27 5.35 10.11
C LEU A 214 11.37 6.11 10.86
N VAL A 215 12.31 6.72 10.14
CA VAL A 215 13.38 7.53 10.70
C VAL A 215 12.81 8.75 11.42
N SER A 216 11.91 9.51 10.79
CA SER A 216 11.23 10.66 11.40
C SER A 216 10.50 10.25 12.69
N HIS A 217 9.78 9.13 12.66
CA HIS A 217 9.11 8.62 13.86
C HIS A 217 10.10 8.26 14.97
N LEU A 218 11.19 7.58 14.64
CA LEU A 218 12.19 7.21 15.63
C LEU A 218 12.88 8.45 16.20
N THR A 219 13.33 9.38 15.36
CA THR A 219 13.93 10.66 15.78
C THR A 219 13.01 11.42 16.71
N ASP A 220 11.71 11.56 16.36
CA ASP A 220 10.72 12.23 17.19
C ASP A 220 10.58 11.58 18.58
N ARG A 221 10.60 10.24 18.64
CA ARG A 221 10.53 9.51 19.92
C ARG A 221 11.78 9.67 20.77
N LEU A 222 12.95 9.85 20.15
CA LEU A 222 14.22 10.00 20.86
C LEU A 222 14.46 11.45 21.31
N ALA A 223 13.96 12.46 20.59
CA ALA A 223 14.24 13.88 20.83
C ALA A 223 13.58 14.50 22.09
N GLY A 224 12.65 13.81 22.77
CA GLY A 224 11.99 14.33 23.98
C GLY A 224 10.99 15.47 23.73
N HIS A 225 10.50 16.13 24.79
CA HIS A 225 9.71 17.38 24.72
C HIS A 225 10.57 18.58 25.15
N GLU A 226 10.15 19.80 24.76
CA GLU A 226 10.68 21.08 25.29
C GLU A 226 10.58 21.18 26.82
N ASP A 227 9.61 20.49 27.44
CA ASP A 227 9.40 20.42 28.90
C ASP A 227 10.36 19.47 29.66
N GLY A 228 11.38 18.91 29.00
CA GLY A 228 12.40 18.06 29.63
C GLY A 228 11.97 16.64 30.01
N LYS A 229 10.72 16.23 29.72
CA LYS A 229 10.25 14.84 29.92
C LYS A 229 10.40 14.01 28.64
N PRO A 230 10.99 12.80 28.71
CA PRO A 230 11.17 11.96 27.53
C PRO A 230 9.83 11.43 26.99
N LYS A 231 9.68 11.40 25.66
CA LYS A 231 8.53 10.74 25.01
C LYS A 231 8.59 9.23 25.30
N VAL A 232 7.41 8.60 25.38
CA VAL A 232 7.31 7.15 25.58
C VAL A 232 7.95 6.44 24.38
N PHE A 233 9.09 5.82 24.64
CA PHE A 233 9.84 5.04 23.66
C PHE A 233 9.50 3.54 23.79
N ARG A 234 8.95 2.97 22.72
CA ARG A 234 8.50 1.56 22.64
C ARG A 234 9.45 0.75 21.77
N ASP A 235 9.61 -0.53 22.10
CA ASP A 235 10.48 -1.46 21.35
C ASP A 235 10.10 -1.54 19.87
N SER A 236 8.79 -1.43 19.59
CA SER A 236 8.22 -1.42 18.24
C SER A 236 8.84 -0.38 17.31
N ALA A 237 9.39 0.73 17.83
CA ALA A 237 10.03 1.75 16.99
C ALA A 237 11.32 1.23 16.32
N VAL A 238 12.09 0.41 17.03
CA VAL A 238 13.31 -0.23 16.50
C VAL A 238 12.94 -1.44 15.66
N GLU A 239 12.01 -2.28 16.13
CA GLU A 239 11.54 -3.47 15.40
C GLU A 239 10.99 -3.12 14.01
N ASN A 240 10.23 -2.04 13.88
CA ASN A 240 9.68 -1.59 12.59
C ASN A 240 10.80 -1.23 11.59
N LEU A 241 11.91 -0.62 12.06
CA LEU A 241 13.07 -0.33 11.22
C LEU A 241 13.81 -1.59 10.82
N THR A 242 14.01 -2.53 11.75
CA THR A 242 14.61 -3.83 11.45
C THR A 242 13.80 -4.60 10.39
N GLN A 243 12.47 -4.68 10.57
CA GLN A 243 11.57 -5.30 9.61
C GLN A 243 11.62 -4.62 8.24
N PHE A 244 11.72 -3.28 8.22
CA PHE A 244 11.91 -2.53 6.99
C PHE A 244 13.20 -2.93 6.28
N PHE A 245 14.33 -3.04 6.99
CA PHE A 245 15.62 -3.41 6.38
C PHE A 245 15.62 -4.81 5.78
N ASP A 246 15.03 -5.78 6.48
CA ASP A 246 14.92 -7.14 5.97
C ASP A 246 14.04 -7.19 4.72
N ARG A 247 12.91 -6.46 4.73
CA ARG A 247 12.04 -6.37 3.56
C ARG A 247 12.72 -5.63 2.39
N PHE A 248 13.45 -4.55 2.65
CA PHE A 248 14.21 -3.83 1.63
C PHE A 248 15.22 -4.77 0.96
N ARG A 249 15.97 -5.57 1.75
CA ARG A 249 16.92 -6.57 1.24
C ARG A 249 16.23 -7.65 0.41
N ASN A 250 15.12 -8.19 0.91
CA ASN A 250 14.41 -9.29 0.25
C ASN A 250 13.74 -8.87 -1.05
N LEU A 251 13.23 -7.63 -1.12
CA LEU A 251 12.57 -7.08 -2.30
C LEU A 251 13.53 -6.29 -3.21
N ASN A 252 14.83 -6.21 -2.89
CA ASN A 252 15.70 -5.21 -3.51
C ASN A 252 15.80 -5.40 -5.02
N VAL A 253 15.61 -4.29 -5.73
CA VAL A 253 15.73 -4.14 -7.18
C VAL A 253 17.18 -3.77 -7.57
N GLY A 254 17.96 -3.23 -6.62
CA GLY A 254 19.35 -2.82 -6.80
C GLY A 254 19.51 -1.73 -7.86
N SER A 255 18.59 -0.76 -7.86
CA SER A 255 18.48 0.30 -8.88
C SER A 255 18.94 1.68 -8.40
N ASN A 256 19.20 1.87 -7.11
CA ASN A 256 19.52 3.19 -6.54
C ASN A 256 20.59 3.10 -5.43
N GLU A 257 21.84 3.36 -5.82
CA GLU A 257 23.00 3.33 -4.90
C GLU A 257 22.86 4.30 -3.73
N GLN A 258 22.25 5.47 -3.94
CA GLN A 258 22.08 6.46 -2.88
C GLN A 258 21.07 5.97 -1.82
N LEU A 259 19.98 5.32 -2.25
CA LEU A 259 19.04 4.69 -1.33
C LEU A 259 19.69 3.53 -0.58
N ASP A 260 20.45 2.68 -1.26
CA ASP A 260 21.19 1.57 -0.64
C ASP A 260 22.17 2.08 0.44
N GLN A 261 22.88 3.19 0.17
CA GLN A 261 23.77 3.84 1.13
C GLN A 261 23.02 4.36 2.35
N LEU A 262 21.88 5.04 2.15
CA LEU A 262 21.05 5.57 3.25
C LEU A 262 20.48 4.45 4.12
N VAL A 263 20.02 3.36 3.50
CA VAL A 263 19.55 2.17 4.21
C VAL A 263 20.69 1.57 5.03
N THR A 264 21.87 1.41 4.44
CA THR A 264 23.06 0.87 5.13
C THR A 264 23.47 1.76 6.30
N GLN A 265 23.48 3.07 6.13
CA GLN A 265 23.79 4.05 7.18
C GLN A 265 22.77 3.97 8.32
N ALA A 266 21.46 4.01 8.01
CA ALA A 266 20.40 3.91 9.00
C ALA A 266 20.47 2.57 9.75
N GLN A 267 20.75 1.48 9.05
CA GLN A 267 20.92 0.16 9.65
C GLN A 267 22.14 0.13 10.57
N GLY A 268 23.27 0.71 10.17
CA GLY A 268 24.48 0.82 11.00
C GLY A 268 24.26 1.58 12.31
N ILE A 269 23.44 2.64 12.28
CA ILE A 269 23.09 3.42 13.48
C ILE A 269 22.27 2.58 14.47
N VAL A 270 21.35 1.74 13.99
CA VAL A 270 20.35 1.07 14.83
C VAL A 270 20.73 -0.38 15.19
N ARG A 271 21.61 -1.03 14.41
CA ARG A 271 21.90 -2.47 14.50
C ARG A 271 22.33 -2.95 15.89
N ASP A 272 23.17 -2.19 16.58
CA ASP A 272 23.74 -2.59 17.87
C ASP A 272 23.01 -1.96 19.07
N VAL A 273 21.88 -1.30 18.82
CA VAL A 273 21.14 -0.54 19.82
C VAL A 273 19.96 -1.37 20.34
N ARG A 274 20.02 -1.77 21.61
CA ARG A 274 18.86 -2.40 22.26
C ARG A 274 17.89 -1.33 22.76
N PRO A 275 16.56 -1.54 22.61
CA PRO A 275 15.57 -0.57 23.09
C PRO A 275 15.72 -0.19 24.56
N GLN A 276 16.12 -1.15 25.41
CA GLN A 276 16.35 -0.90 26.83
C GLN A 276 17.54 0.04 27.08
N GLN A 277 18.61 -0.05 26.29
CA GLN A 277 19.75 0.87 26.41
C GLN A 277 19.35 2.30 26.09
N LEU A 278 18.47 2.49 25.09
CA LEU A 278 17.92 3.81 24.78
C LEU A 278 17.01 4.35 25.88
N ARG A 279 16.44 3.49 26.74
CA ARG A 279 15.65 3.92 27.92
C ARG A 279 16.54 4.41 29.05
N ASP A 280 17.61 3.67 29.29
CA ASP A 280 18.47 3.83 30.47
C ASP A 280 19.60 4.85 30.25
N ASP A 281 20.01 5.09 29.00
CA ASP A 281 21.09 6.01 28.65
C ASP A 281 20.59 7.19 27.78
N GLY A 282 20.47 8.36 28.41
CA GLY A 282 20.08 9.60 27.75
C GLY A 282 21.14 10.14 26.77
N THR A 283 22.42 9.85 27.00
CA THR A 283 23.51 10.32 26.12
C THR A 283 23.53 9.52 24.82
N LEU A 284 23.42 8.18 24.92
CA LEU A 284 23.25 7.30 23.77
C LEU A 284 21.99 7.67 22.98
N ARG A 285 20.87 7.92 23.67
CA ARG A 285 19.62 8.37 23.03
C ARG A 285 19.83 9.63 22.19
N GLN A 286 20.50 10.65 22.74
CA GLN A 286 20.76 11.91 22.03
C GLN A 286 21.72 11.73 20.85
N GLN A 287 22.71 10.85 21.00
CA GLN A 287 23.65 10.52 19.92
C GLN A 287 22.91 9.87 18.74
N ILE A 288 22.09 8.84 19.01
CA ILE A 288 21.30 8.15 17.97
C ILE A 288 20.31 9.11 17.32
N ALA A 289 19.64 9.97 18.10
CA ALA A 289 18.73 10.98 17.55
C ALA A 289 19.45 11.93 16.58
N THR A 290 20.64 12.41 16.95
CA THR A 290 21.45 13.30 16.09
C THR A 290 21.86 12.60 14.79
N GLN A 291 22.33 11.35 14.87
CA GLN A 291 22.74 10.57 13.69
C GLN A 291 21.56 10.32 12.74
N LEU A 292 20.39 9.97 13.28
CA LEU A 292 19.18 9.75 12.48
C LEU A 292 18.62 11.03 11.88
N SER A 293 18.72 12.17 12.56
CA SER A 293 18.37 13.49 11.99
C SER A 293 19.19 13.81 10.73
N GLY A 294 20.47 13.42 10.72
CA GLY A 294 21.31 13.56 9.52
C GLY A 294 20.80 12.73 8.34
N VAL A 295 20.44 11.46 8.59
CA VAL A 295 19.82 10.59 7.56
C VAL A 295 18.49 11.17 7.09
N GLN A 296 17.66 11.66 8.03
CA GLN A 296 16.36 12.26 7.73
C GLN A 296 16.49 13.46 6.79
N SER A 297 17.45 14.37 7.04
CA SER A 297 17.66 15.54 6.18
C SER A 297 17.99 15.17 4.73
N VAL A 298 18.79 14.11 4.52
CA VAL A 298 19.10 13.63 3.16
C VAL A 298 17.87 13.01 2.50
N LEU A 299 17.09 12.22 3.25
CA LEU A 299 15.84 11.63 2.75
C LEU A 299 14.80 12.70 2.38
N ASP A 300 14.68 13.76 3.17
CA ASP A 300 13.75 14.86 2.90
C ASP A 300 14.14 15.59 1.61
N GLY A 301 15.43 15.80 1.35
CA GLY A 301 15.93 16.33 0.07
C GLY A 301 15.51 15.46 -1.12
N LEU A 302 15.69 14.14 -1.02
CA LEU A 302 15.28 13.20 -2.06
C LEU A 302 13.77 13.18 -2.33
N LEU A 303 12.95 13.51 -1.34
CA LEU A 303 11.50 13.60 -1.49
C LEU A 303 11.05 14.90 -2.16
N VAL A 304 11.78 16.00 -1.97
CA VAL A 304 11.46 17.31 -2.56
C VAL A 304 11.77 17.33 -4.06
N ASP A 305 12.88 16.75 -4.48
CA ASP A 305 13.33 16.78 -5.88
C ASP A 305 12.56 15.80 -6.80
N ARG A 306 11.67 14.97 -6.24
CA ARG A 306 10.90 13.98 -7.01
C ARG A 306 9.62 14.59 -7.59
N PRO A 307 9.35 14.41 -8.90
CA PRO A 307 8.09 14.85 -9.50
C PRO A 307 6.91 14.12 -8.85
N ARG A 308 5.94 14.89 -8.32
CA ARG A 308 4.73 14.34 -7.73
C ARG A 308 3.91 13.61 -8.82
N ARG A 309 3.48 12.39 -8.49
CA ARG A 309 2.76 11.47 -9.40
C ARG A 309 1.68 12.18 -10.22
N ASN A 310 1.84 12.18 -11.54
CA ASN A 310 0.80 12.63 -12.46
C ASN A 310 -0.23 11.51 -12.60
N ILE A 311 -1.39 11.63 -11.93
CA ILE A 311 -2.44 10.61 -12.01
C ILE A 311 -3.17 10.78 -13.35
N LEU A 312 -2.62 10.20 -14.41
CA LEU A 312 -3.32 10.01 -15.68
C LEU A 312 -4.40 8.94 -15.46
N ARG A 313 -5.59 9.36 -15.01
CA ARG A 313 -6.77 8.50 -15.03
C ARG A 313 -7.14 8.24 -16.49
N ARG A 314 -7.07 6.98 -16.93
CA ARG A 314 -7.66 6.59 -18.21
C ARG A 314 -9.16 6.93 -18.19
N PRO A 315 -9.71 7.60 -19.22
CA PRO A 315 -11.15 7.70 -19.38
C PRO A 315 -11.74 6.29 -19.52
N ARG A 316 -12.88 6.07 -18.88
CA ARG A 316 -13.68 4.85 -18.99
C ARG A 316 -14.26 4.70 -20.39
#